data_AF-E3Q0D3-F1
#
_entry.id   AF-E3Q0D3-F1
#
_cell.length_a   1.000
_cell.length_b   1.000
_cell.length_c   1.000
_cell.angle_alpha   90.00
_cell.angle_beta   90.00
_cell.angle_gamma   90.00
#
_symmetry.space_group_name_H-M   'P 1'
#
loop_
_entity.id
_entity.type
_entity.pdbx_description
1 polymer ?
#
loop_
_entity_poly.entity_id
_entity_poly.type
_entity_poly.pdbx_seq_one_letter_code
_entity_poly.pdbx_strand_id
1 'polypeptide(L)'
;TNCYTGNTWDATLCPDDATCAANCALEGADYSGTYGASASGNSLKLTFVTKGSYATNIGSRLYLMDTDTSYQQFDLLNSEFTFDVDVSNLPCGLNGAL
;
A
#
# COMPACT_ATOMS: atom_id res chain seq x y z
N THR A 1 -3.18 -21.59 1.42
CA THR A 1 -4.10 -21.27 2.54
C THR A 1 -3.75 -19.91 3.07
N ASN A 2 -4.75 -19.09 3.41
CA ASN A 2 -4.48 -17.75 3.92
C ASN A 2 -4.14 -17.82 5.41
N CYS A 3 -3.08 -17.15 5.83
CA CYS A 3 -2.84 -16.92 7.26
C CYS A 3 -3.79 -15.90 7.86
N TYR A 4 -4.31 -14.99 7.04
CA TYR A 4 -5.25 -13.94 7.44
C TYR A 4 -6.34 -13.77 6.39
N THR A 5 -7.60 -13.71 6.80
CA THR A 5 -8.75 -13.47 5.90
C THR A 5 -9.75 -12.51 6.55
N GLY A 6 -10.13 -11.46 5.83
CA GLY A 6 -11.04 -10.43 6.33
C GLY A 6 -10.42 -9.66 7.49
N ASN A 7 -10.76 -10.06 8.71
CA ASN A 7 -10.28 -9.46 9.96
C ASN A 7 -9.72 -10.49 10.97
N THR A 8 -9.46 -11.72 10.53
CA THR A 8 -9.13 -12.85 11.43
C THR A 8 -7.91 -13.62 10.94
N TRP A 9 -7.05 -14.04 11.88
CA TRP A 9 -5.90 -14.91 11.65
C TRP A 9 -6.27 -16.39 11.82
N ASP A 10 -5.65 -17.27 11.04
CA ASP A 10 -5.75 -18.72 11.23
C ASP A 10 -4.88 -19.16 12.42
N ALA A 11 -5.52 -19.56 13.52
CA ALA A 11 -4.84 -19.92 14.76
C ALA A 11 -3.96 -21.19 14.65
N THR A 12 -4.15 -22.02 13.62
CA THR A 12 -3.32 -23.20 13.38
C THR A 12 -2.00 -22.81 12.72
N LEU A 13 -2.05 -21.86 11.79
CA LEU A 13 -0.87 -21.33 11.10
C LEU A 13 -0.15 -20.26 11.93
N CYS A 14 -0.90 -19.51 12.73
CA CYS A 14 -0.44 -18.39 13.55
C CYS A 14 -0.82 -18.55 15.04
N PRO A 15 -0.26 -19.56 15.75
CA PRO A 15 -0.49 -19.74 17.18
C PRO A 15 0.24 -18.69 18.05
N ASP A 16 1.32 -18.11 17.51
CA ASP A 16 2.12 -17.03 18.09
C ASP A 16 2.82 -16.24 16.98
N ASP A 17 3.34 -15.06 17.31
CA ASP A 17 3.88 -14.11 16.34
C ASP A 17 5.09 -14.66 15.56
N ALA A 18 6.02 -15.34 16.23
CA ALA A 18 7.24 -15.85 15.60
C ALA A 18 6.93 -17.02 14.66
N THR A 19 6.07 -17.94 15.10
CA THR A 19 5.59 -19.06 14.29
C THR A 19 4.79 -18.56 13.09
N CYS A 20 3.91 -17.57 13.27
CA CYS A 20 3.14 -16.96 12.19
C CYS A 20 4.07 -16.34 11.13
N ALA A 21 5.05 -15.53 11.55
CA ALA A 21 6.00 -14.91 10.65
C ALA A 21 6.86 -15.92 9.87
N ALA A 22 7.16 -17.08 10.47
CA ALA A 22 7.88 -18.15 9.80
C ALA A 22 7.00 -18.97 8.83
N ASN A 23 5.72 -19.15 9.15
CA ASN A 23 4.78 -19.97 8.38
C ASN A 23 4.13 -19.22 7.21
N CYS A 24 4.10 -17.89 7.28
CA CYS A 24 3.33 -17.04 6.38
C CYS A 24 4.24 -16.17 5.52
N ALA A 25 3.81 -15.90 4.29
CA ALA A 25 4.50 -15.01 3.37
C ALA A 25 3.59 -13.87 2.92
N LEU A 26 4.21 -12.70 2.70
CA LEU A 26 3.60 -11.64 1.90
C LEU A 26 3.99 -11.87 0.44
N GLU A 27 2.99 -11.90 -0.42
CA GLU A 27 3.18 -12.08 -1.87
C GLU A 27 3.24 -10.74 -2.60
N GLY A 28 3.59 -10.81 -3.90
CA GLY A 28 3.56 -9.64 -4.78
C GLY A 28 2.16 -9.02 -4.95
N ALA A 29 2.11 -7.81 -5.47
CA ALA A 29 0.88 -7.02 -5.61
C ALA A 29 0.54 -6.71 -7.06
N ASP A 30 -0.72 -6.94 -7.45
CA ASP A 30 -1.31 -6.36 -8.66
C ASP A 30 -1.75 -4.92 -8.39
N TYR A 31 -0.82 -3.99 -8.54
CA TYR A 31 -1.01 -2.57 -8.21
C TYR A 31 -2.23 -1.95 -8.90
N SER A 32 -2.42 -2.19 -10.21
CA SER A 32 -3.48 -1.53 -10.96
C SER A 32 -4.83 -2.24 -10.81
N GLY A 33 -4.89 -3.56 -10.99
CA GLY A 33 -6.16 -4.29 -11.02
C GLY A 33 -6.77 -4.51 -9.64
N THR A 34 -5.94 -4.72 -8.63
CA THR A 34 -6.38 -5.01 -7.26
C THR A 34 -6.37 -3.77 -6.37
N TYR A 35 -5.33 -2.95 -6.44
CA TYR A 35 -5.15 -1.81 -5.53
C TYR A 35 -5.50 -0.45 -6.14
N GLY A 36 -5.64 -0.34 -7.46
CA GLY A 36 -5.96 0.92 -8.15
C GLY A 36 -4.87 1.99 -8.04
N ALA A 37 -3.62 1.55 -7.89
CA ALA A 37 -2.43 2.38 -7.92
C ALA A 37 -1.78 2.30 -9.31
N SER A 38 -1.50 3.46 -9.91
CA SER A 38 -0.80 3.53 -11.19
C SER A 38 0.15 4.72 -11.23
N ALA A 39 1.27 4.55 -11.94
CA ALA A 39 2.26 5.61 -12.14
C ALA A 39 2.43 5.90 -13.63
N SER A 40 2.69 7.16 -13.96
CA SER A 40 3.03 7.61 -15.32
C SER A 40 4.00 8.78 -15.24
N GLY A 41 5.22 8.59 -15.76
CA GLY A 41 6.29 9.58 -15.61
C GLY A 41 6.57 9.87 -14.13
N ASN A 42 6.36 11.12 -13.72
CA ASN A 42 6.55 11.60 -12.34
C ASN A 42 5.24 11.64 -11.51
N SER A 43 4.13 11.12 -12.03
CA SER A 43 2.83 11.13 -11.37
C SER A 43 2.47 9.76 -10.79
N LEU A 44 1.91 9.76 -9.57
CA LEU A 44 1.30 8.61 -8.90
C LEU A 44 -0.18 8.90 -8.64
N LYS A 45 -1.06 8.03 -9.13
CA LYS A 45 -2.51 8.10 -8.87
C LYS A 45 -2.94 6.96 -7.96
N LEU A 46 -3.66 7.30 -6.90
CA LEU A 46 -4.21 6.34 -5.93
C LEU A 46 -5.75 6.38 -5.96
N THR A 47 -6.37 5.26 -6.31
CA THR A 47 -7.83 5.12 -6.32
C THR A 47 -8.31 4.64 -4.95
N PHE A 48 -9.33 5.30 -4.39
CA PHE A 48 -9.80 4.97 -3.04
C PHE A 48 -10.49 3.61 -2.94
N VAL A 49 -11.36 3.25 -3.89
CA VAL A 49 -12.06 1.96 -3.89
C VAL A 49 -11.81 1.25 -5.20
N THR A 50 -11.18 0.08 -5.13
CA THR A 50 -10.88 -0.76 -6.30
C THR A 50 -11.57 -2.10 -6.14
N LYS A 51 -12.50 -2.40 -7.06
CA LYS A 51 -13.27 -3.64 -7.06
C LYS A 51 -12.59 -4.65 -8.00
N GLY A 52 -11.82 -5.57 -7.43
CA GLY A 52 -11.19 -6.66 -8.15
C GLY A 52 -12.10 -7.88 -8.31
N SER A 53 -11.61 -8.92 -8.99
CA SER A 53 -12.37 -10.14 -9.24
C SER A 53 -12.64 -10.99 -7.99
N TYR A 54 -11.76 -10.90 -6.99
CA TYR A 54 -11.82 -11.73 -5.77
C TYR A 54 -12.12 -10.94 -4.50
N ALA A 55 -11.83 -9.63 -4.49
CA ALA A 55 -11.97 -8.78 -3.32
C ALA A 55 -12.14 -7.31 -3.73
N THR A 56 -12.62 -6.49 -2.79
CA THR A 56 -12.61 -5.03 -2.91
C THR A 56 -11.53 -4.48 -1.99
N ASN A 57 -10.61 -3.69 -2.54
CA ASN A 57 -9.60 -2.96 -1.77
C ASN A 57 -10.08 -1.54 -1.46
N ILE A 58 -9.78 -1.06 -0.25
CA ILE A 58 -10.13 0.28 0.24
C ILE A 58 -8.86 1.00 0.70
N GLY A 59 -8.49 2.07 0.01
CA GLY A 59 -7.30 2.87 0.27
C GLY A 59 -5.99 2.18 -0.13
N SER A 60 -4.89 2.90 0.02
CA SER A 60 -3.54 2.37 -0.20
C SER A 60 -2.51 3.20 0.58
N ARG A 61 -1.35 2.61 0.85
CA ARG A 61 -0.16 3.29 1.39
C ARG A 61 1.06 2.78 0.65
N LEU A 62 1.84 3.69 0.07
CA LEU A 62 3.02 3.37 -0.72
C LEU A 62 4.24 4.09 -0.16
N TYR A 63 5.42 3.57 -0.48
CA TYR A 63 6.71 4.14 -0.13
C TYR A 63 7.50 4.37 -1.42
N LEU A 64 8.26 5.46 -1.49
CA LEU A 64 9.16 5.68 -2.62
C LEU A 64 10.39 4.77 -2.46
N MET A 65 10.73 4.06 -3.54
CA MET A 65 11.86 3.14 -3.58
C MET A 65 13.04 3.79 -4.30
N ASP A 66 14.25 3.55 -3.80
CA ASP A 66 15.52 3.89 -4.46
C ASP A 66 15.99 2.71 -5.34
N THR A 67 15.86 1.49 -4.81
CA THR A 67 16.08 0.24 -5.53
C THR A 67 14.93 -0.73 -5.27
N ASP A 68 14.92 -1.89 -5.91
CA ASP A 68 13.94 -2.95 -5.65
C ASP A 68 13.90 -3.43 -4.19
N THR A 69 14.94 -3.13 -3.39
CA THR A 69 15.08 -3.63 -2.01
C THR A 69 15.33 -2.54 -0.96
N SER A 70 15.36 -1.26 -1.35
CA SER A 70 15.62 -0.13 -0.44
C SER A 70 14.69 1.05 -0.69
N TYR A 71 14.22 1.66 0.39
CA TYR A 71 13.44 2.90 0.32
C TYR A 71 14.34 4.10 0.01
N GLN A 72 13.82 5.04 -0.77
CA GLN A 72 14.42 6.35 -0.94
C GLN A 72 14.41 7.08 0.41
N GLN A 73 15.60 7.38 0.93
CA GLN A 73 15.77 8.18 2.13
C GLN A 73 15.87 9.67 1.79
N PHE A 74 15.41 10.51 2.72
CA PHE A 74 15.45 11.96 2.58
C PHE A 74 16.01 12.61 3.84
N ASP A 75 17.10 13.35 3.70
CA ASP A 75 17.64 14.23 4.75
C ASP A 75 17.06 15.64 4.57
N LEU A 76 15.92 15.88 5.22
CA LEU A 76 15.12 17.09 5.00
C LEU A 76 15.61 18.32 5.78
N LEU A 77 16.54 18.15 6.72
CA LEU A 77 17.04 19.27 7.53
C LEU A 77 17.77 20.28 6.64
N ASN A 78 17.29 21.54 6.64
CA ASN A 78 17.84 22.62 5.81
C ASN A 78 17.77 22.35 4.30
N SER A 79 16.80 21.55 3.87
CA SER A 79 16.47 21.23 2.48
C SER A 79 15.03 21.68 2.15
N GLU A 80 14.72 21.79 0.86
CA GLU A 80 13.35 22.02 0.38
C GLU A 80 12.80 20.75 -0.25
N PHE A 81 11.55 20.40 0.05
CA PHE A 81 10.81 19.31 -0.57
C PHE A 81 9.50 19.86 -1.14
N THR A 82 9.29 19.65 -2.44
CA THR A 82 8.16 20.20 -3.18
C THR A 82 7.50 19.11 -4.02
N PHE A 83 6.17 19.12 -4.10
CA PHE A 83 5.38 18.22 -4.93
C PHE A 83 4.09 18.91 -5.40
N ASP A 84 3.59 18.48 -6.56
CA ASP A 84 2.27 18.86 -7.05
C ASP A 84 1.23 17.84 -6.56
N VAL A 85 0.03 18.30 -6.26
CA VAL A 85 -1.08 17.43 -5.83
C VAL A 85 -2.41 17.88 -6.44
N ASP A 86 -3.15 16.92 -6.99
CA ASP A 86 -4.54 17.10 -7.42
C ASP A 86 -5.50 16.41 -6.43
N VAL A 87 -6.17 17.21 -5.61
CA VAL A 87 -7.20 16.77 -4.66
C VAL A 87 -8.63 17.09 -5.12
N SER A 88 -8.82 17.46 -6.39
CA SER A 88 -10.13 17.86 -6.94
C SER A 88 -11.22 16.77 -6.81
N ASN A 89 -10.81 15.50 -6.74
CA ASN A 89 -11.68 14.34 -6.58
C ASN A 89 -11.61 13.71 -5.17
N LEU A 90 -11.14 14.46 -4.16
CA LEU A 90 -11.01 13.99 -2.78
C LEU A 90 -12.03 14.71 -1.86
N PRO A 91 -13.27 14.18 -1.72
CA PRO A 91 -14.31 14.80 -0.90
C PRO A 91 -14.02 14.68 0.62
N CYS A 92 -14.85 15.39 1.40
CA CYS A 92 -14.85 15.31 2.86
C CYS A 92 -14.88 13.86 3.37
N GLY A 93 -14.11 13.58 4.41
CA GLY A 93 -14.00 12.24 5.00
C GLY A 93 -12.89 11.38 4.41
N LEU A 94 -12.21 11.85 3.36
CA LEU A 94 -11.00 11.21 2.81
C LEU A 94 -9.74 12.01 3.18
N ASN A 95 -8.59 11.33 3.10
CA ASN A 95 -7.28 11.93 3.34
C ASN A 95 -6.27 11.39 2.32
N GLY A 96 -5.71 12.28 1.49
CA GLY A 96 -4.57 12.01 0.62
C GLY A 96 -3.32 12.57 1.28
N ALA A 97 -2.50 11.69 1.86
CA ALA A 97 -1.36 12.06 2.68
C ALA A 97 -0.04 11.76 1.97
N LEU A 98 0.91 12.68 2.08
CA LEU A 98 2.32 12.55 1.71
C LEU A 98 3.17 12.92 2.93
#